data_AF-A0AAD9G8Y1-F1
#
_entry.id   AF-A0AAD9G8Y1-F1
#
_cell.length_a   1.000
_cell.length_b   1.000
_cell.length_c   1.000
_cell.angle_alpha   90.00
_cell.angle_beta   90.00
_cell.angle_gamma   90.00
#
_symmetry.space_group_name_H-M   'P 1'
#
loop_
_entity.id
_entity.type
_entity.pdbx_description
1 polymer ?
#
loop_
_entity_poly.entity_id
_entity_poly.type
_entity_poly.pdbx_seq_one_letter_code
_entity_poly.pdbx_strand_id
1 'polypeptide(L)'
;MDWIGGLNADAGSFILYELIVFLNVMVAILLFFFIAAISPNIYITNPLAVSVLHVELIFAGLVVTRSQIPDHLVWLYWMNPVAWAFRALAVN
;
A
#
# COMPACT_ATOMS: atom_id res chain seq x y z
N MET A 1 8.95 12.37 -6.52
CA MET A 1 8.73 13.55 -5.64
C MET A 1 9.82 13.63 -4.56
N ASP A 2 11.02 13.14 -4.87
CA ASP A 2 12.00 12.71 -3.86
C ASP A 2 12.98 13.82 -3.44
N TRP A 3 13.14 14.83 -4.29
CA TRP A 3 13.97 15.99 -4.01
C TRP A 3 13.38 16.95 -2.96
N ILE A 4 12.06 16.95 -2.76
CA ILE A 4 11.39 17.83 -1.79
C ILE A 4 11.31 17.14 -0.40
N GLY A 5 11.38 15.80 -0.37
CA GLY A 5 11.26 14.99 0.86
C GLY A 5 12.57 14.75 1.62
N GLY A 6 13.72 15.19 1.09
CA GLY A 6 15.03 15.01 1.74
C GLY A 6 15.60 13.59 1.64
N LEU A 7 15.16 12.79 0.67
CA LEU A 7 15.64 11.43 0.45
C LEU A 7 17.06 11.42 -0.14
N ASN A 8 17.84 10.40 0.23
CA ASN A 8 19.22 10.19 -0.21
C ASN A 8 19.29 10.25 -1.74
N ALA A 9 20.16 11.10 -2.30
CA ALA A 9 20.21 11.43 -3.73
C ALA A 9 20.87 10.34 -4.59
N ASP A 10 20.75 9.08 -4.19
CA ASP A 10 21.20 7.93 -4.96
C ASP A 10 20.14 7.52 -5.97
N ALA A 11 20.55 7.36 -7.24
CA ALA A 11 19.63 7.03 -8.33
C ALA A 11 19.01 5.64 -8.17
N GLY A 12 19.72 4.69 -7.53
CA GLY A 12 19.20 3.35 -7.27
C GLY A 12 18.04 3.36 -6.28
N SER A 13 18.20 4.08 -5.17
CA SER A 13 17.14 4.24 -4.15
C SER A 13 15.90 4.94 -4.70
N PHE A 14 16.07 5.95 -5.57
CA PHE A 14 14.96 6.63 -6.25
C PHE A 14 14.17 5.69 -7.15
N ILE A 15 14.84 4.93 -8.03
CA ILE A 15 14.17 4.01 -8.96
C ILE A 15 13.44 2.90 -8.20
N LEU A 16 14.07 2.38 -7.13
CA LEU A 16 13.45 1.36 -6.29
C LEU A 16 12.18 1.89 -5.61
N TYR A 17 12.23 3.10 -5.04
CA TYR A 17 11.07 3.74 -4.44
C TYR A 17 9.93 3.93 -5.46
N GLU A 18 10.24 4.51 -6.61
CA GLU A 18 9.24 4.73 -7.68
C GLU A 18 8.63 3.41 -8.16
N LEU A 19 9.43 2.35 -8.30
CA LEU A 19 8.95 1.02 -8.67
C LEU A 19 8.00 0.44 -7.63
N ILE A 20 8.32 0.56 -6.33
CA ILE A 20 7.46 0.06 -5.25
C ILE A 20 6.13 0.83 -5.23
N VAL A 21 6.16 2.16 -5.37
CA VAL A 21 4.95 2.99 -5.44
C VAL A 21 4.12 2.63 -6.67
N PHE A 22 4.76 2.48 -7.83
CA PHE A 22 4.09 2.08 -9.07
C PHE A 22 3.40 0.72 -8.95
N LEU A 23 4.09 -0.29 -8.41
CA LEU A 23 3.53 -1.62 -8.16
C LEU A 23 2.35 -1.55 -7.18
N ASN A 24 2.44 -0.70 -6.15
CA ASN A 24 1.34 -0.52 -5.20
C ASN A 24 0.08 0.00 -5.89
N VAL A 25 0.22 1.05 -6.70
CA VAL A 25 -0.91 1.62 -7.47
C VAL A 25 -1.50 0.59 -8.42
N MET A 26 -0.66 -0.20 -9.11
CA MET A 26 -1.12 -1.29 -9.99
C MET A 26 -1.95 -2.32 -9.22
N VAL A 27 -1.48 -2.79 -8.05
CA VAL A 27 -2.21 -3.76 -7.21
C VAL A 27 -3.55 -3.20 -6.74
N ALA A 28 -3.58 -1.94 -6.29
CA ALA A 28 -4.81 -1.28 -5.87
C ALA A 28 -5.83 -1.21 -7.01
N ILE A 29 -5.39 -0.82 -8.21
CA ILE A 29 -6.23 -0.77 -9.42
C ILE A 29 -6.78 -2.16 -9.76
N LEU A 30 -5.94 -3.19 -9.74
CA LEU A 30 -6.36 -4.57 -10.03
C LEU A 30 -7.36 -5.09 -9.00
N LEU A 31 -7.19 -4.76 -7.71
CA LEU A 31 -8.15 -5.09 -6.66
C LEU A 31 -9.50 -4.40 -6.89
N PHE A 32 -9.53 -3.13 -7.30
CA PHE A 32 -10.79 -2.46 -7.64
C PHE A 32 -11.49 -3.10 -8.83
N PHE A 33 -10.74 -3.44 -9.88
CA PHE A 33 -11.31 -4.15 -11.02
C PHE A 33 -11.84 -5.53 -10.64
N PHE A 34 -11.14 -6.24 -9.77
CA PHE A 34 -11.60 -7.52 -9.24
C PHE A 34 -12.92 -7.36 -8.47
N ILE A 35 -13.01 -6.39 -7.56
CA ILE A 35 -14.24 -6.08 -6.81
C ILE A 35 -15.38 -5.70 -7.76
N ALA A 36 -15.10 -4.86 -8.76
CA ALA A 36 -16.10 -4.47 -9.75
C ALA A 36 -16.59 -5.67 -10.58
N ALA A 37 -15.71 -6.61 -10.92
CA ALA A 37 -16.04 -7.79 -11.71
C ALA A 37 -16.92 -8.81 -10.96
N ILE A 38 -16.72 -8.97 -9.65
CA ILE A 38 -17.49 -9.92 -8.82
C ILE A 38 -18.78 -9.31 -8.24
N SER A 39 -18.92 -7.98 -8.27
CA SER A 39 -20.05 -7.29 -7.66
C SER A 39 -21.23 -7.18 -8.63
N PRO A 40 -22.47 -7.41 -8.18
CA PRO A 40 -23.64 -7.38 -9.06
C PRO A 40 -24.14 -5.96 -9.38
N ASN A 41 -23.77 -4.95 -8.59
CA ASN A 41 -24.10 -3.55 -8.84
C ASN A 41 -23.11 -2.57 -8.17
N ILE A 42 -23.12 -1.32 -8.63
CA ILE A 42 -22.24 -0.25 -8.12
C ILE A 42 -22.51 0.13 -6.65
N TYR A 43 -23.74 -0.08 -6.17
CA TYR A 43 -24.12 0.19 -4.78
C TYR A 43 -23.41 -0.74 -3.79
N ILE A 44 -22.99 -1.92 -4.24
CA ILE A 44 -22.15 -2.86 -3.48
C ILE A 44 -20.68 -2.60 -3.77
N THR A 45 -20.30 -2.38 -5.03
CA THR A 45 -18.90 -2.15 -5.44
C THR A 45 -18.27 -0.97 -4.69
N ASN A 46 -18.92 0.18 -4.64
CA ASN A 46 -18.36 1.39 -4.04
C ASN A 46 -18.03 1.26 -2.55
N PRO A 47 -18.95 0.85 -1.65
CA PRO A 47 -18.63 0.69 -0.25
C PRO A 47 -17.59 -0.42 -0.01
N LEU A 48 -17.60 -1.49 -0.82
CA LEU A 48 -16.63 -2.57 -0.70
C LEU A 48 -15.21 -2.10 -1.09
N ALA A 49 -15.10 -1.37 -2.20
CA ALA A 49 -13.86 -0.74 -2.66
C ALA A 49 -13.26 0.20 -1.60
N VAL A 50 -14.08 1.07 -1.01
CA VAL A 50 -13.66 1.98 0.07
C VAL A 50 -13.24 1.20 1.33
N SER A 51 -13.91 0.10 1.64
CA SER A 51 -13.55 -0.75 2.78
C SER A 51 -12.18 -1.41 2.58
N VAL A 52 -11.91 -1.92 1.37
CA VAL A 52 -10.61 -2.50 1.02
C VAL A 52 -9.49 -1.47 1.08
N LEU A 53 -9.72 -0.24 0.63
CA LEU A 53 -8.77 0.85 0.81
C LEU A 53 -8.44 1.14 2.27
N HIS A 54 -9.44 1.14 3.15
CA HIS A 54 -9.20 1.35 4.58
C HIS A 54 -8.34 0.24 5.17
N VAL A 55 -8.59 -1.02 4.80
CA VAL A 55 -7.75 -2.15 5.22
C VAL A 55 -6.31 -1.95 4.75
N GLU A 56 -6.09 -1.65 3.47
CA GLU A 56 -4.75 -1.35 2.93
C GLU A 56 -4.03 -0.23 3.72
N LEU A 57 -4.74 0.86 4.07
CA LEU A 57 -4.16 1.97 4.84
C LEU A 57 -3.81 1.60 6.28
N ILE A 58 -4.63 0.80 6.95
CA ILE A 58 -4.38 0.36 8.33
C ILE A 58 -3.14 -0.53 8.40
N PHE A 59 -3.01 -1.45 7.44
CA PHE A 59 -1.89 -2.39 7.38
C PHE A 59 -0.65 -1.86 6.67
N ALA A 60 -0.68 -0.65 6.10
CA ALA A 60 0.47 0.01 5.48
C ALA A 60 1.60 0.37 6.47
N GLY A 61 1.35 0.31 7.79
CA GLY A 61 2.34 0.67 8.80
C GLY A 61 2.42 2.17 9.14
N LEU A 62 1.56 2.99 8.51
CA LEU A 62 1.43 4.44 8.71
C LEU A 62 0.55 4.78 9.91
N VAL A 63 -0.67 4.24 9.94
CA VAL A 63 -1.68 4.53 10.97
C VAL A 63 -1.48 3.62 12.18
N VAL A 64 -1.22 2.34 11.94
CA VAL A 64 -0.94 1.34 12.96
C VAL A 64 0.48 0.86 12.77
N THR A 65 1.33 1.08 13.77
CA THR A 65 2.71 0.58 13.75
C THR A 65 2.71 -0.95 13.80
N ARG A 66 3.70 -1.58 13.15
CA ARG A 66 3.82 -3.06 13.10
C ARG A 66 3.70 -3.72 14.48
N SER A 67 4.22 -3.09 15.53
CA SER A 67 4.19 -3.61 16.91
C SER A 67 2.79 -3.66 17.52
N GLN A 68 1.83 -2.91 16.98
CA GLN A 68 0.44 -2.88 17.44
C GLN A 68 -0.49 -3.77 16.60
N ILE A 69 0.01 -4.34 15.49
CA ILE A 69 -0.76 -5.27 14.67
C ILE A 69 -0.81 -6.62 15.38
N PRO A 70 -2.00 -7.20 15.59
CA PRO A 70 -2.13 -8.54 16.18
C PRO A 70 -1.36 -9.59 15.36
N ASP A 71 -0.73 -10.55 16.04
CA ASP A 71 0.12 -11.58 15.40
C ASP A 71 -0.59 -12.35 14.28
N HIS A 72 -1.89 -12.56 14.40
CA HIS A 72 -2.69 -13.28 13.41
C HIS A 72 -3.02 -12.45 12.15
N LEU A 73 -2.83 -11.12 12.17
CA LEU A 73 -3.06 -10.22 11.03
C LEU A 73 -1.76 -9.64 10.45
N VAL A 74 -0.61 -9.96 11.04
CA VAL A 74 0.69 -9.42 10.60
C VAL A 74 1.03 -9.80 9.15
N TRP A 75 0.45 -10.87 8.62
CA TRP A 75 0.65 -11.28 7.22
C TRP A 75 0.14 -10.23 6.22
N LEU A 76 -0.93 -9.50 6.55
CA LEU A 76 -1.44 -8.41 5.71
C LEU A 76 -0.42 -7.27 5.58
N TYR A 77 0.28 -6.96 6.68
CA TYR A 77 1.37 -5.98 6.67
C TYR A 77 2.51 -6.42 5.73
N TRP A 78 2.85 -7.71 5.71
CA TRP A 78 3.92 -8.22 4.85
C TRP A 78 3.55 -8.29 3.36
N MET A 79 2.28 -8.48 3.02
CA MET A 79 1.83 -8.45 1.63
C MET A 79 1.66 -7.03 1.08
N ASN A 80 1.49 -6.05 1.96
CA ASN A 80 1.19 -4.69 1.57
C ASN A 80 2.45 -3.99 1.00
N PRO A 81 2.48 -3.60 -0.30
CA PRO A 81 3.65 -2.95 -0.90
C PRO A 81 3.98 -1.58 -0.28
N VAL A 82 2.98 -0.88 0.27
CA VAL A 82 3.17 0.40 0.95
C VAL A 82 4.06 0.22 2.19
N ALA A 83 3.87 -0.86 2.95
CA ALA A 83 4.70 -1.16 4.11
C ALA A 83 6.18 -1.32 3.74
N TRP A 84 6.46 -1.91 2.57
CA TRP A 84 7.82 -2.01 2.03
C TRP A 84 8.37 -0.67 1.56
N ALA A 85 7.55 0.17 0.94
CA ALA A 85 7.93 1.53 0.56
C ALA A 85 8.36 2.34 1.80
N PHE A 86 7.55 2.33 2.87
CA PHE A 86 7.88 3.01 4.13
C PHE A 86 9.16 2.49 4.76
N ARG A 87 9.37 1.16 4.74
CA ARG A 87 10.59 0.57 5.25
C ARG A 87 11.82 0.94 4.42
N ALA A 88 11.70 0.99 3.09
CA ALA A 88 12.77 1.42 2.21
C ALA A 88 13.15 2.89 2.45
N LEU A 89 12.16 3.75 2.73
CA LEU A 89 12.37 5.15 3.12
C LEU A 89 13.02 5.30 4.49
N ALA A 90 12.69 4.44 5.46
CA ALA A 90 13.21 4.53 6.83
C ALA A 90 14.63 3.96 7.01
N VAL A 91 15.09 3.12 6.08
CA VAL A 91 16.40 2.46 6.13
C VAL A 91 17.47 3.19 5.28
N ASN A 92 17.06 3.99 4.29
CA ASN A 92 17.95 4.87 3.51
C ASN A 92 18.15 6.25 4.16
#